data_AF-A0A7L3LT96-F1
#
_entry.id   AF-A0A7L3LT96-F1
#
_cell.length_a   1.000
_cell.length_b   1.000
_cell.length_c   1.000
_cell.angle_alpha   90.00
_cell.angle_beta   90.00
_cell.angle_gamma   90.00
#
_symmetry.space_group_name_H-M   'P 1'
#
loop_
_entity.id
_entity.type
_entity.pdbx_description
1 polymer ?
#
loop_
_entity_poly.entity_id
_entity_poly.type
_entity_poly.pdbx_seq_one_letter_code
_entity_poly.pdbx_strand_id
1 'polypeptide(L)' 'CPFEGCGRSFTTSNIRKVHIRTHTGERPYYCTEPGCGRAFASATNYKNHVRIHTGMRMVFCVLKWNMFGKDF' A
#
# COMPACT_ATOMS: atom_id res chain seq x y z
N CYS A 1 0.67 -21.93 -10.72
CA CYS A 1 1.67 -20.85 -10.92
C CYS A 1 2.49 -21.29 -12.13
N PRO A 2 2.82 -20.42 -13.10
CA PRO A 2 3.54 -20.86 -14.29
C PRO A 2 5.05 -21.11 -14.06
N PHE A 3 5.58 -20.78 -12.88
CA PHE A 3 6.99 -20.99 -12.57
C PHE A 3 7.23 -22.43 -12.12
N GLU A 4 8.16 -23.10 -12.81
CA GLU A 4 8.64 -24.43 -12.48
C GLU A 4 9.10 -24.50 -11.02
N GLY A 5 8.74 -25.58 -10.32
CA GLY A 5 9.06 -25.78 -8.90
C GLY A 5 8.25 -24.93 -7.90
N CYS A 6 7.43 -23.97 -8.32
CA CYS A 6 6.65 -23.15 -7.38
C CYS A 6 5.45 -23.89 -6.76
N GLY A 7 4.81 -24.79 -7.51
CA GLY A 7 3.71 -25.66 -7.03
C GLY A 7 2.43 -24.95 -6.57
N ARG A 8 2.36 -23.61 -6.56
CA ARG A 8 1.20 -22.86 -6.03
C ARG A 8 0.02 -22.80 -6.99
N SER A 9 -1.17 -23.12 -6.49
CA SER A 9 -2.45 -22.97 -7.19
C SER A 9 -3.27 -21.82 -6.60
N PHE A 10 -4.14 -21.21 -7.40
CA PHE A 10 -4.93 -20.04 -7.00
C PHE A 10 -6.37 -20.18 -7.50
N THR A 11 -7.31 -19.80 -6.65
CA THR A 11 -8.75 -19.81 -6.95
C THR A 11 -9.16 -18.71 -7.91
N THR A 12 -8.39 -17.61 -7.99
CA THR A 12 -8.68 -16.49 -8.89
C THR A 12 -7.45 -16.06 -9.68
N SER A 13 -7.71 -15.55 -10.90
CA SER A 13 -6.67 -15.04 -11.80
C SER A 13 -5.94 -13.83 -11.22
N ASN A 14 -6.62 -12.97 -10.46
CA ASN A 14 -6.02 -11.79 -9.84
C ASN A 14 -4.98 -12.17 -8.77
N ILE A 15 -5.29 -13.13 -7.89
CA ILE A 15 -4.34 -13.61 -6.88
C ILE A 15 -3.14 -14.27 -7.56
N ARG A 16 -3.38 -15.06 -8.62
CA ARG A 16 -2.29 -15.65 -9.42
C ARG A 16 -1.38 -14.58 -10.04
N LYS A 17 -1.94 -13.52 -10.64
CA LYS A 17 -1.16 -12.42 -11.24
C LYS A 17 -0.31 -11.71 -10.21
N VAL A 18 -0.88 -11.35 -9.05
CA VAL A 18 -0.11 -10.73 -7.96
C VAL A 18 0.98 -11.65 -7.45
N HIS A 19 0.72 -12.96 -7.34
CA HIS A 19 1.74 -13.92 -6.94
C HIS A 19 2.89 -14.02 -7.96
N ILE A 20 2.62 -13.99 -9.26
CA ILE A 20 3.67 -14.04 -10.29
C ILE A 20 4.70 -12.92 -10.09
N ARG A 21 4.28 -11.75 -9.60
CA ARG A 21 5.17 -10.63 -9.28
C ARG A 21 6.18 -10.92 -8.18
N THR A 22 5.97 -11.95 -7.35
CA THR A 22 6.97 -12.37 -6.36
C THR A 22 8.16 -13.09 -7.01
N HIS A 23 7.96 -13.66 -8.20
CA HIS A 23 9.04 -14.27 -8.98
C HIS A 23 9.75 -13.24 -9.85
N THR A 24 9.00 -12.32 -10.47
CA THR A 24 9.59 -11.31 -11.38
C THR A 24 10.16 -10.09 -10.65
N GLY A 25 9.79 -9.88 -9.38
CA GLY A 25 10.14 -8.67 -8.64
C GLY A 25 9.35 -7.42 -9.03
N GLU A 26 8.38 -7.53 -9.94
CA GLU A 26 7.57 -6.39 -10.40
C GLU A 26 6.78 -5.76 -9.25
N ARG A 27 6.93 -4.44 -9.06
CA ARG A 27 6.22 -3.67 -8.04
C ARG A 27 5.55 -2.44 -8.64
N PRO A 28 4.38 -2.57 -9.28
CA PRO A 28 3.77 -1.47 -10.03
C PRO A 28 3.27 -0.32 -9.18
N TYR A 29 3.07 -0.54 -7.87
CA TYR A 29 2.46 0.44 -6.99
C TYR A 29 3.52 1.10 -6.13
N TYR A 30 3.93 2.32 -6.51
CA TYR A 30 4.95 3.11 -5.82
C TYR A 30 4.29 4.12 -4.88
N CYS A 31 4.83 4.23 -3.67
CA CYS A 31 4.47 5.29 -2.75
C CYS A 31 5.16 6.59 -3.18
N THR A 32 4.36 7.62 -3.44
CA THR A 32 4.82 8.95 -3.86
C THR A 32 5.04 9.89 -2.68
N GLU A 33 4.87 9.42 -1.43
CA GLU A 33 5.15 10.25 -0.26
C GLU A 33 6.66 10.51 -0.16
N PRO A 34 7.06 11.78 0.03
CA PRO A 34 8.46 12.17 0.14
C PRO A 34 9.20 11.35 1.19
N GLY A 35 10.34 10.75 0.82
CA GLY A 35 11.18 9.96 1.74
C GLY A 35 10.70 8.53 2.02
N CYS A 36 9.56 8.08 1.48
CA CYS A 36 9.08 6.71 1.71
C CYS A 36 9.73 5.67 0.77
N GLY A 37 9.71 5.94 -0.54
CA GLY A 37 10.33 5.09 -1.57
C GLY A 37 9.80 3.64 -1.66
N ARG A 38 8.74 3.28 -0.92
CA ARG A 38 8.22 1.91 -0.89
C ARG A 38 7.41 1.59 -2.15
N ALA A 39 7.62 0.38 -2.67
CA ALA A 39 6.88 -0.16 -3.81
C ALA A 39 6.25 -1.51 -3.46
N PHE A 40 5.08 -1.80 -4.03
CA PHE A 40 4.26 -2.97 -3.70
C PHE A 40 3.87 -3.75 -4.96
N ALA A 41 3.76 -5.07 -4.82
CA ALA A 41 3.30 -5.96 -5.89
C ALA A 41 1.76 -6.03 -6.01
N SER A 42 1.02 -5.58 -4.98
CA SER A 42 -0.45 -5.66 -4.93
C SER A 42 -1.09 -4.32 -4.60
N ALA A 43 -2.22 -4.01 -5.25
CA ALA A 43 -2.98 -2.81 -4.99
C ALA A 43 -3.50 -2.74 -3.55
N THR A 44 -3.94 -3.86 -2.96
CA THR A 44 -4.46 -3.90 -1.59
C THR A 44 -3.40 -3.50 -0.57
N ASN A 45 -2.19 -4.07 -0.66
CA ASN A 45 -1.11 -3.72 0.26
C ASN A 45 -0.65 -2.27 0.08
N TYR A 46 -0.61 -1.77 -1.17
CA TYR A 46 -0.35 -0.35 -1.43
C TYR A 46 -1.40 0.55 -0.80
N LYS A 47 -2.69 0.26 -0.98
CA LYS A 47 -3.79 1.03 -0.37
C LYS A 47 -3.70 1.04 1.15
N ASN A 48 -3.41 -0.11 1.77
CA ASN A 48 -3.22 -0.19 3.22
C ASN A 48 -2.00 0.59 3.67
N HIS A 49 -0.91 0.56 2.91
CA HIS A 49 0.28 1.34 3.19
C HIS A 49 0.01 2.85 3.14
N VAL A 50 -0.60 3.38 2.07
CA VAL A 50 -0.82 4.84 1.96
C VAL A 50 -1.73 5.40 3.06
N ARG A 51 -2.57 4.54 3.67
CA ARG A 51 -3.37 4.92 4.84
C ARG A 51 -2.54 5.25 6.07
N ILE A 52 -1.28 4.83 6.17
CA ILE A 52 -0.43 5.25 7.30
C ILE A 52 -0.05 6.73 7.17
N HIS A 53 0.14 7.20 5.95
CA HIS A 53 0.51 8.59 5.65
C HIS A 53 -0.69 9.52 5.81
N THR A 54 -1.88 9.07 5.37
CA THR A 54 -3.11 9.86 5.48
C THR A 54 -3.80 9.70 6.84
N GLY A 55 -3.67 8.55 7.50
CA GLY A 55 -4.33 8.22 8.76
C GLY A 55 -3.69 8.87 9.99
N MET A 56 -2.36 9.01 10.04
CA MET A 56 -1.74 9.89 11.04
C MET A 56 -2.06 11.36 10.76
N ARG A 57 -2.03 11.76 9.48
CA ARG A 57 -2.26 13.16 9.08
C ARG A 57 -3.71 13.61 9.32
N MET A 58 -4.70 12.72 9.18
CA MET A 58 -6.10 13.02 9.53
C MET A 58 -6.31 13.13 11.06
N VAL A 59 -5.72 12.23 11.87
CA VAL A 59 -5.75 12.39 13.34
C VAL A 59 -5.07 13.70 13.75
N PHE A 60 -3.92 14.03 13.16
CA PHE A 60 -3.22 15.29 13.41
C PHE A 60 -3.98 16.52 12.93
N CYS A 61 -4.72 16.43 11.81
CA CYS A 61 -5.55 17.53 11.33
C CYS A 61 -6.72 17.76 12.28
N VAL A 62 -7.47 16.71 12.65
CA VAL A 62 -8.57 16.81 13.63
C VAL A 62 -8.10 17.35 14.99
N LEU A 63 -6.89 16.97 15.43
CA LEU A 63 -6.28 17.52 16.64
C LEU A 63 -5.76 18.97 16.46
N LYS A 64 -5.33 19.37 15.26
CA LYS A 64 -4.98 20.77 14.96
C LYS A 64 -6.20 21.69 14.85
N TRP A 65 -7.36 21.21 14.42
CA TRP A 65 -8.62 21.97 14.52
C TRP A 65 -8.97 22.27 15.99
N ASN A 66 -8.71 21.33 16.90
CA ASN A 66 -8.90 21.55 18.34
C ASN A 66 -7.79 22.38 19.01
N MET A 67 -6.75 22.81 18.28
CA MET A 67 -5.68 23.68 18.79
C MET A 67 -5.69 25.10 18.19
N PHE A 68 -6.53 25.38 17.18
CA PHE A 68 -6.69 26.72 16.61
C PHE A 68 -8.12 27.23 16.79
N GLY A 69 -8.40 27.72 18.01
CA GLY A 69 -9.21 28.92 18.19
C GLY A 69 -10.69 28.76 18.49
N LYS A 70 -11.02 28.51 19.76
CA LYS A 70 -11.92 29.43 20.47
C LYS A 70 -11.10 30.65 20.88
N ASP A 71 -11.58 31.83 20.50
CA ASP A 71 -11.42 33.15 21.13
C ASP A 71 -9.99 33.66 21.44
N PHE A 72 -9.42 34.48 20.53
CA PHE A 72 -9.00 35.89 20.70
C PHE A 72 -8.30 36.41 19.42
#